data_AF-A0A380JQ65-F1
#
_entry.id   AF-A0A380JQ65-F1
#
_cell.length_a   1.000
_cell.length_b   1.000
_cell.length_c   1.000
_cell.angle_alpha   90.00
_cell.angle_beta   90.00
_cell.angle_gamma   90.00
#
_symmetry.space_group_name_H-M   'P 1'
#
loop_
_entity.id
_entity.type
_entity.pdbx_description
1 polymer ?
#
loop_
_entity_poly.entity_id
_entity_poly.type
_entity_poly.pdbx_seq_one_letter_code
_entity_poly.pdbx_strand_id
1 'polypeptide(L)'
;MTGQSSHQVLIQKLLVSTHYLTLFRDELKLVERTPSILGSEFPVSLVQTELGDIITLVDTLNKQQRLIESTFWYEESAFKLMNKALDIVDNWIKGIDGLIKLCQSKEVFQAIVGDKRTRVFGVLIDVFSSLKISTMSLKEFAAPATLCH
;
A
#
# COMPACT_ATOMS: atom_id res chain seq x y z
N MET A 1 -6.50 -10.59 30.72
CA MET A 1 -6.00 -10.46 29.33
C MET A 1 -7.21 -10.21 28.45
N THR A 2 -7.48 -8.95 28.10
CA THR A 2 -8.57 -8.59 27.20
C THR A 2 -8.17 -8.96 25.78
N GLY A 3 -8.71 -10.04 25.23
CA GLY A 3 -8.50 -10.42 23.84
C GLY A 3 -9.03 -9.33 22.91
N GLN A 4 -8.24 -8.93 21.91
CA GLN A 4 -8.72 -8.03 20.87
C GLN A 4 -9.87 -8.67 20.11
N SER A 5 -10.93 -7.91 19.83
CA SER A 5 -12.02 -8.40 18.98
C SER A 5 -11.56 -8.50 17.53
N SER A 6 -12.19 -9.38 16.76
CA SER A 6 -11.95 -9.53 15.31
C SER A 6 -12.05 -8.18 14.57
N HIS A 7 -13.01 -7.34 14.95
CA HIS A 7 -13.15 -5.96 14.45
C HIS A 7 -11.92 -5.10 14.72
N GLN A 8 -11.40 -5.08 15.95
CA GLN A 8 -10.22 -4.30 16.30
C GLN A 8 -8.99 -4.71 15.50
N VAL A 9 -8.82 -6.01 15.26
CA VAL A 9 -7.71 -6.55 14.45
C VAL A 9 -7.84 -6.13 12.98
N LEU A 10 -9.05 -6.16 12.40
CA LEU A 10 -9.30 -5.69 11.04
C LEU A 10 -8.95 -4.20 10.90
N ILE A 11 -9.45 -3.38 11.82
CA ILE A 11 -9.17 -1.94 11.83
C ILE A 11 -7.68 -1.67 11.94
N GLN A 12 -6.96 -2.37 12.82
CA GLN A 12 -5.51 -2.23 12.94
C GLN A 12 -4.80 -2.58 11.64
N LYS A 13 -5.16 -3.69 10.98
CA LYS A 13 -4.57 -4.07 9.69
C LYS A 13 -4.82 -3.02 8.61
N LEU A 14 -6.03 -2.45 8.54
CA LEU A 14 -6.36 -1.36 7.63
C LEU A 14 -5.46 -0.14 7.90
N LEU A 15 -5.40 0.33 9.14
CA LEU A 15 -4.60 1.50 9.53
C LEU A 15 -3.10 1.31 9.29
N VAL A 16 -2.58 0.10 9.53
CA VAL A 16 -1.17 -0.23 9.22
C VAL A 16 -0.92 -0.16 7.71
N SER A 17 -1.83 -0.69 6.89
CA SER A 17 -1.68 -0.64 5.44
C SER A 17 -1.81 0.78 4.86
N THR A 18 -2.70 1.63 5.40
CA THR A 18 -2.79 3.05 5.01
C THR A 18 -1.53 3.82 5.38
N HIS A 19 -0.95 3.51 6.55
CA HIS A 19 0.31 4.08 7.00
C HIS A 19 1.46 3.74 6.04
N TYR A 20 1.64 2.46 5.69
CA TYR A 20 2.69 2.06 4.74
C TYR A 20 2.47 2.63 3.34
N LEU A 21 1.23 2.80 2.88
CA LEU A 21 0.98 3.49 1.60
C LEU A 21 1.45 4.94 1.64
N THR A 22 1.21 5.64 2.76
CA THR A 22 1.65 7.03 2.94
C THR A 22 3.18 7.14 2.91
N LEU A 23 3.87 6.29 3.67
CA LEU A 23 5.34 6.25 3.65
C LEU A 23 5.88 5.90 2.25
N PHE A 24 5.24 4.94 1.57
CA PHE A 24 5.67 4.50 0.24
C PHE A 24 5.63 5.64 -0.76
N ARG A 25 4.56 6.44 -0.70
CA ARG A 25 4.38 7.63 -1.53
C ARG A 25 5.50 8.65 -1.33
N ASP A 26 5.86 8.91 -0.08
CA ASP A 26 6.83 9.95 0.26
C ASP A 26 8.22 9.54 -0.21
N GLU A 27 8.60 8.28 0.01
CA GLU A 27 9.86 7.72 -0.50
C GLU A 27 9.91 7.70 -2.04
N LEU A 28 8.82 7.33 -2.71
CA LEU A 28 8.73 7.40 -4.18
C LEU A 28 8.98 8.81 -4.71
N LYS A 29 8.38 9.82 -4.07
CA LYS A 29 8.56 11.22 -4.46
C LYS A 29 9.99 11.71 -4.27
N LEU A 30 10.69 11.22 -3.25
CA LEU A 30 12.10 11.54 -3.05
C LEU A 30 12.95 11.01 -4.20
N VAL A 31 12.71 9.77 -4.63
CA VAL A 31 13.42 9.14 -5.76
C VAL A 31 13.07 9.82 -7.09
N GLU A 32 11.79 10.07 -7.36
CA GLU A 32 11.33 10.73 -8.59
C GLU A 32 11.95 12.13 -8.78
N ARG A 33 12.09 12.89 -7.69
CA ARG A 33 12.71 14.22 -7.69
C ARG A 33 14.23 14.20 -7.74
N THR A 34 14.84 13.05 -7.47
CA THR A 34 16.30 12.89 -7.41
C THR A 34 16.78 11.76 -8.32
N PRO A 35 16.45 11.77 -9.63
CA PRO A 35 16.71 10.66 -10.54
C PRO A 35 18.21 10.34 -10.69
N SER A 36 19.10 11.29 -10.38
CA SER A 36 20.55 11.10 -10.40
C SER A 36 21.05 10.00 -9.46
N ILE A 37 20.28 9.59 -8.43
CA ILE A 37 20.65 8.49 -7.53
C ILE A 37 20.64 7.12 -8.23
N LEU A 38 19.88 6.99 -9.32
CA LEU A 38 19.90 5.82 -10.22
C LEU A 38 21.12 5.84 -11.17
N GLY A 39 21.94 6.88 -11.14
CA GLY A 39 23.07 7.03 -12.04
C GLY A 39 22.64 7.27 -13.49
N SER A 40 23.47 6.86 -14.44
CA SER A 40 23.20 7.00 -15.88
C SER A 40 22.44 5.79 -16.46
N GLU A 41 21.89 4.92 -15.62
CA GLU A 41 21.21 3.69 -16.04
C GLU A 41 19.89 3.98 -16.77
N PHE A 42 19.14 5.00 -16.31
CA PHE A 42 17.86 5.39 -16.91
C PHE A 42 17.85 6.89 -17.29
N PRO A 43 17.24 7.26 -18.42
CA PRO A 43 16.96 8.65 -18.73
C PRO A 43 16.06 9.28 -17.65
N VAL A 44 16.37 10.53 -17.27
CA VAL A 44 15.56 11.28 -16.28
C VAL A 44 14.07 11.30 -16.62
N SER A 45 13.73 11.50 -17.89
CA SER A 45 12.34 11.52 -18.35
C SER A 45 11.62 10.19 -18.13
N LEU A 46 12.32 9.07 -18.28
CA LEU A 46 11.76 7.74 -18.05
C LEU A 46 11.51 7.51 -16.56
N VAL A 47 12.47 7.86 -15.70
CA VAL A 47 12.31 7.78 -14.23
C VAL A 47 11.10 8.60 -13.77
N GLN A 48 10.99 9.84 -14.24
CA GLN A 48 9.88 10.73 -13.89
C GLN A 48 8.53 10.20 -14.40
N THR A 49 8.50 9.62 -15.60
CA THR A 49 7.27 9.04 -16.15
C THR A 49 6.85 7.80 -15.36
N GLU A 50 7.75 6.84 -15.18
CA GLU A 50 7.40 5.57 -14.52
C GLU A 50 7.04 5.76 -13.04
N LEU A 51 7.85 6.51 -12.29
CA LEU A 51 7.55 6.78 -10.89
C LEU A 51 6.37 7.74 -10.73
N GLY A 52 6.17 8.66 -11.67
CA GLY A 52 5.01 9.53 -11.74
C GLY A 52 3.69 8.77 -11.93
N ASP A 53 3.66 7.73 -12.77
CA ASP A 53 2.51 6.84 -12.91
C ASP A 53 2.16 6.14 -11.59
N ILE A 54 3.18 5.64 -10.88
CA ILE A 54 3.01 4.97 -9.58
C ILE A 54 2.47 5.97 -8.54
N ILE A 55 3.09 7.16 -8.43
CA ILE A 55 2.64 8.22 -7.51
C ILE A 55 1.20 8.63 -7.82
N THR A 56 0.83 8.73 -9.09
CA THR A 56 -0.54 9.06 -9.51
C THR A 56 -1.52 8.00 -9.02
N LEU A 57 -1.20 6.72 -9.19
CA LEU A 57 -2.04 5.63 -8.69
C LEU A 57 -2.17 5.68 -7.15
N VAL A 58 -1.06 5.90 -6.44
CA VAL A 58 -1.10 6.09 -4.98
C VAL A 58 -1.99 7.27 -4.60
N ASP A 59 -1.92 8.38 -5.33
CA ASP A 59 -2.75 9.56 -5.09
C ASP A 59 -4.25 9.29 -5.32
N THR A 60 -4.61 8.38 -6.23
CA THR A 60 -6.02 7.95 -6.38
C THR A 60 -6.52 7.13 -5.19
N LEU A 61 -5.64 6.37 -4.53
CA LEU A 61 -5.97 5.57 -3.34
C LEU A 61 -6.21 6.42 -2.10
N ASN A 62 -5.72 7.68 -2.07
CA ASN A 62 -6.00 8.62 -0.98
C ASN A 62 -7.51 8.80 -0.71
N LYS A 63 -8.36 8.68 -1.73
CA LYS A 63 -9.83 8.75 -1.54
C LYS A 63 -10.33 7.57 -0.70
N GLN A 64 -9.82 6.36 -0.96
CA GLN A 64 -10.17 5.17 -0.20
C GLN A 64 -9.56 5.20 1.21
N GLN A 65 -8.33 5.70 1.34
CA GLN A 65 -7.72 5.95 2.65
C GLN A 65 -8.60 6.87 3.51
N ARG A 66 -9.07 8.00 2.97
CA ARG A 66 -9.99 8.89 3.70
C ARG A 66 -11.29 8.21 4.11
N LEU A 67 -11.82 7.31 3.29
CA LEU A 67 -13.02 6.55 3.62
C LEU A 67 -12.76 5.60 4.80
N ILE A 68 -11.64 4.88 4.80
CA ILE A 68 -11.20 4.04 5.93
C ILE A 68 -11.02 4.90 7.19
N GLU A 69 -10.30 6.01 7.06
CA GLU A 69 -10.07 6.98 8.14
C GLU A 69 -11.39 7.54 8.71
N SER A 70 -12.40 7.74 7.87
CA SER A 70 -13.71 8.22 8.30
C SER A 70 -14.61 7.16 8.94
N THR A 71 -14.21 5.89 8.91
CA THR A 71 -15.07 4.77 9.33
C THR A 71 -14.50 3.90 10.44
N PHE A 72 -13.19 3.97 10.71
CA PHE A 72 -12.54 3.06 11.66
C PHE A 72 -12.97 3.25 13.12
N TRP A 73 -13.48 4.43 13.49
CA TRP A 73 -13.93 4.74 14.85
C TRP A 73 -15.33 4.19 15.16
N TYR A 74 -16.05 3.65 14.18
CA TYR A 74 -17.37 3.09 14.39
C TYR A 74 -17.31 1.73 15.09
N GLU A 75 -18.34 1.47 15.90
CA GLU A 75 -18.62 0.16 16.45
C GLU A 75 -18.77 -0.90 15.35
N GLU A 76 -18.48 -2.15 15.68
CA GLU A 76 -18.37 -3.26 14.71
C GLU A 76 -19.60 -3.39 13.79
N SER A 77 -20.81 -3.25 14.33
CA SER A 77 -22.05 -3.38 13.56
C SER A 77 -22.22 -2.27 12.51
N ALA A 78 -21.91 -1.03 12.89
CA ALA A 78 -21.96 0.12 11.98
C ALA A 78 -20.87 0.03 10.92
N PHE A 79 -19.64 -0.32 11.32
CA PHE A 79 -18.55 -0.55 10.37
C PHE A 79 -18.89 -1.65 9.37
N LYS A 80 -19.42 -2.80 9.81
CA LYS A 80 -19.83 -3.90 8.92
C LYS A 80 -20.88 -3.45 7.91
N LEU A 81 -21.87 -2.67 8.34
CA LEU A 81 -22.90 -2.13 7.46
C LEU A 81 -22.28 -1.21 6.39
N MET A 82 -21.41 -0.28 6.80
CA MET A 82 -20.74 0.65 5.89
C MET A 82 -19.79 -0.08 4.94
N ASN A 83 -18.99 -1.03 5.44
CA ASN A 83 -18.11 -1.85 4.63
C ASN A 83 -18.89 -2.63 3.57
N LYS A 84 -20.02 -3.24 3.94
CA LYS A 84 -20.88 -3.95 2.98
C LYS A 84 -21.48 -3.04 1.93
N ALA A 85 -21.85 -1.81 2.30
CA ALA A 85 -22.48 -0.85 1.40
C ALA A 85 -21.48 -0.18 0.45
N LEU A 86 -20.25 0.06 0.91
CA LEU A 86 -19.23 0.85 0.20
C LEU A 86 -18.04 0.04 -0.31
N ASP A 87 -18.03 -1.28 -0.03
CA ASP A 87 -16.98 -2.22 -0.39
C ASP A 87 -15.58 -1.75 0.05
N ILE A 88 -15.47 -1.22 1.28
CA ILE A 88 -14.30 -0.46 1.76
C ILE A 88 -13.04 -1.34 1.75
N VAL A 89 -13.10 -2.49 2.44
CA VAL A 89 -11.95 -3.40 2.60
C VAL A 89 -11.52 -3.99 1.25
N ASP A 90 -12.47 -4.46 0.45
CA ASP A 90 -12.20 -5.10 -0.84
C ASP A 90 -11.64 -4.09 -1.85
N ASN A 91 -12.21 -2.89 -1.96
CA ASN A 91 -11.68 -1.84 -2.83
C ASN A 91 -10.27 -1.42 -2.42
N TRP A 92 -10.00 -1.36 -1.11
CA TRP A 92 -8.66 -1.07 -0.61
C TRP A 92 -7.67 -2.17 -1.02
N ILE A 93 -7.99 -3.44 -0.76
CA ILE A 93 -7.15 -4.59 -1.16
C ILE A 93 -6.89 -4.59 -2.67
N LYS A 94 -7.93 -4.45 -3.49
CA LYS A 94 -7.81 -4.40 -4.96
C LYS A 94 -6.94 -3.24 -5.42
N GLY A 95 -7.08 -2.09 -4.77
CA GLY A 95 -6.28 -0.90 -5.02
C GLY A 95 -4.80 -1.12 -4.77
N ILE A 96 -4.45 -1.68 -3.61
CA ILE A 96 -3.04 -1.99 -3.28
C ILE A 96 -2.48 -3.09 -4.18
N ASP A 97 -3.28 -4.09 -4.56
CA ASP A 97 -2.86 -5.10 -5.54
C ASP A 97 -2.55 -4.50 -6.91
N GLY A 98 -3.40 -3.58 -7.37
CA GLY A 98 -3.16 -2.83 -8.60
C GLY A 98 -1.85 -2.04 -8.53
N LEU A 99 -1.59 -1.40 -7.39
CA LEU A 99 -0.34 -0.69 -7.14
C LEU A 99 0.88 -1.61 -7.17
N ILE A 100 0.83 -2.73 -6.46
CA ILE A 100 1.94 -3.71 -6.43
C ILE A 100 2.24 -4.23 -7.84
N LYS A 101 1.20 -4.55 -8.62
CA LYS A 101 1.35 -4.99 -10.02
C LYS A 101 1.97 -3.90 -10.89
N LEU A 102 1.54 -2.65 -10.74
CA LEU A 102 2.12 -1.52 -11.47
C LEU A 102 3.61 -1.37 -11.14
N CYS A 103 3.97 -1.35 -9.86
CA CYS A 103 5.37 -1.32 -9.43
C CYS A 103 6.20 -2.47 -10.02
N GLN A 104 5.62 -3.67 -10.10
CA GLN A 104 6.28 -4.85 -10.67
C GLN A 104 6.44 -4.80 -12.20
N SER A 105 5.62 -3.99 -12.88
CA SER A 105 5.66 -3.84 -14.35
C SER A 105 6.65 -2.78 -14.85
N LYS A 106 7.13 -1.89 -13.97
CA LYS A 106 7.96 -0.72 -14.31
C LYS A 106 9.44 -1.07 -14.15
N GLU A 107 10.23 -0.92 -15.20
CA GLU A 107 11.64 -1.33 -15.22
C GLU A 107 12.50 -0.51 -14.24
N VAL A 108 12.23 0.79 -14.13
CA VAL A 108 12.91 1.69 -13.18
C VAL A 108 12.65 1.23 -11.75
N PHE A 109 11.41 0.86 -11.45
CA PHE A 109 11.05 0.39 -10.11
C PHE A 109 11.65 -0.99 -9.81
N GLN A 110 11.74 -1.88 -10.81
CA GLN A 110 12.44 -3.16 -10.65
C GLN A 110 13.93 -2.97 -10.39
N ALA A 111 14.58 -2.02 -11.06
CA ALA A 111 15.98 -1.69 -10.81
C ALA A 111 16.20 -1.17 -9.38
N ILE A 112 15.31 -0.30 -8.89
CA ILE A 112 15.31 0.17 -7.49
C ILE A 112 15.24 -1.01 -6.51
N VAL A 113 14.30 -1.93 -6.73
CA VAL A 113 14.10 -3.09 -5.83
C VAL A 113 15.25 -4.09 -5.91
N GLY A 114 15.88 -4.23 -7.08
CA GLY A 114 17.06 -5.07 -7.29
C GLY A 114 18.37 -4.45 -6.81
N ASP A 115 18.37 -3.18 -6.41
CA ASP A 115 19.56 -2.45 -6.04
C ASP A 115 20.12 -2.89 -4.68
N LYS A 116 21.41 -3.21 -4.65
CA LYS A 116 22.11 -3.67 -3.43
C LYS A 116 22.56 -2.52 -2.52
N ARG A 117 22.41 -1.26 -2.96
CA ARG A 117 22.79 -0.07 -2.21
C ARG A 117 21.70 0.24 -1.17
N THR A 118 21.75 -0.46 -0.03
CA THR A 118 20.81 -0.27 1.09
C THR A 118 20.73 1.17 1.58
N ARG A 119 21.83 1.93 1.48
CA ARG A 119 21.87 3.35 1.89
C ARG A 119 21.09 4.29 0.97
N VAL A 120 20.75 3.87 -0.24
CA VAL A 120 20.09 4.71 -1.25
C VAL A 120 18.60 4.39 -1.33
N PHE A 121 18.25 3.10 -1.44
CA PHE A 121 16.85 2.67 -1.63
C PHE A 121 16.30 1.79 -0.52
N GLY A 122 17.07 1.51 0.53
CA GLY A 122 16.67 0.56 1.59
C GLY A 122 15.31 0.90 2.20
N VAL A 123 15.05 2.17 2.52
CA VAL A 123 13.77 2.61 3.09
C VAL A 123 12.61 2.36 2.13
N LEU A 124 12.74 2.75 0.85
CA LEU A 124 11.71 2.52 -0.17
C LEU A 124 11.41 1.02 -0.35
N ILE A 125 12.45 0.19 -0.38
CA ILE A 125 12.33 -1.28 -0.51
C ILE A 125 11.64 -1.89 0.71
N ASP A 126 12.03 -1.49 1.92
CA ASP A 126 11.47 -1.99 3.17
C ASP A 126 10.00 -1.58 3.32
N VAL A 127 9.67 -0.33 2.96
CA VAL A 127 8.30 0.18 2.98
C VAL A 127 7.44 -0.53 1.95
N PHE A 128 7.92 -0.72 0.72
CA PHE A 128 7.21 -1.49 -0.30
C PHE A 128 6.96 -2.94 0.14
N SER A 129 7.96 -3.58 0.75
CA SER A 129 7.85 -4.93 1.30
C SER A 129 6.82 -5.00 2.44
N SER A 130 6.83 -4.01 3.32
CA SER A 130 5.87 -3.89 4.43
C SER A 130 4.44 -3.64 3.94
N LEU A 131 4.27 -2.87 2.86
CA LEU A 131 2.99 -2.67 2.20
C LEU A 131 2.45 -3.98 1.61
N LYS A 132 3.31 -4.79 0.97
CA LYS A 132 2.93 -6.12 0.48
C LYS A 132 2.51 -7.05 1.62
N ILE A 133 3.31 -7.12 2.69
CA ILE A 133 3.05 -7.99 3.85
C ILE A 133 1.74 -7.58 4.54
N SER A 134 1.54 -6.29 4.81
CA SER A 134 0.30 -5.80 5.44
C SER A 134 -0.94 -6.09 4.59
N THR A 135 -0.83 -5.97 3.26
CA THR A 135 -1.92 -6.30 2.33
C THR A 135 -2.22 -7.80 2.30
N MET A 136 -1.20 -8.65 2.29
CA MET A 136 -1.38 -10.11 2.41
C MET A 136 -2.08 -10.46 3.73
N SER A 137 -1.61 -9.88 4.83
CA SER A 137 -2.19 -10.09 6.16
C SER A 137 -3.65 -9.60 6.27
N LEU A 138 -4.01 -8.56 5.52
CA LEU A 138 -5.39 -8.05 5.42
C LEU A 138 -6.26 -9.01 4.60
N LYS A 139 -5.76 -9.53 3.47
CA LYS A 139 -6.46 -10.52 2.65
C LYS A 139 -6.75 -11.81 3.38
N GLU A 140 -5.77 -12.34 4.11
CA GLU A 140 -5.95 -13.57 4.91
C GLU A 140 -7.05 -13.40 5.96
N PHE A 141 -7.19 -12.19 6.51
CA PHE A 141 -8.21 -11.88 7.49
C PHE A 141 -9.59 -11.61 6.87
N ALA A 142 -9.60 -10.95 5.71
CA ALA A 142 -10.82 -10.58 4.99
C ALA A 142 -11.39 -11.72 4.13
N ALA A 143 -10.60 -12.75 3.83
CA ALA A 143 -11.07 -13.94 3.16
C ALA A 143 -12.31 -14.48 3.90
N PRO A 144 -13.37 -14.88 3.17
CA PRO A 144 -14.49 -15.55 3.81
C PRO A 144 -13.92 -16.72 4.60
N ALA A 145 -14.46 -16.97 5.80
CA ALA A 145 -14.18 -18.16 6.59
C ALA A 145 -14.68 -19.42 5.86
N THR A 146 -14.08 -19.72 4.70
CA THR A 146 -14.16 -20.99 4.01
C THR A 146 -12.90 -21.72 4.41
N LEU A 147 -13.08 -22.84 5.11
CA LEU A 147 -12.09 -23.71 5.77
C LEU A 147 -11.92 -23.42 7.28
N CYS A 148 -12.96 -23.73 8.06
CA CYS A 148 -12.86 -24.43 9.34
C CYS A 148 -14.28 -24.85 9.77
N HIS A 149 -14.70 -26.01 9.25
CA HIS A 149 -15.59 -26.93 9.96
C HIS A 149 -14.77 -27.70 11.00
#